data_AF-A0AA88HRF9-F1
#
_entry.id   AF-A0AA88HRF9-F1
#
_cell.length_a   1.000
_cell.length_b   1.000
_cell.length_c   1.000
_cell.angle_alpha   90.00
_cell.angle_beta   90.00
_cell.angle_gamma   90.00
#
_symmetry.space_group_name_H-M   'P 1'
#
loop_
_entity.id
_entity.type
_entity.pdbx_description
1 polymer ?
#
loop_
_entity_poly.entity_id
_entity_poly.type
_entity_poly.pdbx_seq_one_letter_code
_entity_poly.pdbx_strand_id
1 'polypeptide(L)'
;MIAARDARENAYCPYSKFKVGAALRTIDGEIITGCNVENCSYGLAICAERTALVKAVSQNKRHFVAAAVCAEMGDTFVGPCGACRQFFVEFCENMPIFLCRPDLTYKETNSDALLPDMSYYDVLGIRRDSTDQEIRRAFKKLALMLHPDKNKNDPEAQDKFLKMKQAYEVLKDTDLRRKYDLYGEEGLDKRPSNNNYHSWSYYEKSFGLYDDDEEVVVLTSADFFQSVTSSDDYWFVNFYSPGCSHCHTIAPIWREFAVRMDGVIRVGAVNCQEYWDICTNNGIRSYPSLIFYPSGQQYSGDRTVEDLEDFILSALPRLVIQVNSKEQFSEDEDETMYLLFFCQDRDDEDCPSDRTKYKMAILL
;
A
#
# COMPACT_ATOMS: atom_id res chain seq x y z
N MET A 1 16.63 32.63 -23.29
CA MET A 1 16.30 33.45 -22.11
C MET A 1 15.75 34.82 -22.50
N ILE A 2 16.51 35.70 -23.18
CA ILE A 2 16.02 37.04 -23.62
C ILE A 2 14.68 36.93 -24.38
N ALA A 3 14.60 36.05 -25.39
CA ALA A 3 13.36 35.85 -26.15
C ALA A 3 12.17 35.36 -25.29
N ALA A 4 12.41 34.59 -24.23
CA ALA A 4 11.36 34.15 -23.31
C ALA A 4 10.89 35.30 -22.41
N ARG A 5 11.82 36.12 -21.91
CA ARG A 5 11.52 37.34 -21.15
C ARG A 5 10.70 38.32 -21.98
N ASP A 6 11.06 38.53 -23.24
CA ASP A 6 10.36 39.49 -24.10
C ASP A 6 8.97 38.93 -24.51
N ALA A 7 8.86 37.62 -24.74
CA ALA A 7 7.57 36.97 -25.02
C ALA A 7 6.58 37.08 -23.86
N ARG A 8 7.06 37.07 -22.60
CA ARG A 8 6.26 37.24 -21.37
C ARG A 8 5.39 38.50 -21.41
N GLU A 9 5.84 39.58 -22.05
CA GLU A 9 5.08 40.83 -22.10
C GLU A 9 3.79 40.74 -22.93
N ASN A 10 3.69 39.72 -23.80
CA ASN A 10 2.49 39.47 -24.60
C ASN A 10 1.48 38.53 -23.91
N ALA A 11 1.76 38.11 -22.68
CA ALA A 11 0.87 37.21 -21.93
C ALA A 11 -0.52 37.83 -21.73
N TYR A 12 -1.55 37.05 -22.07
CA TYR A 12 -2.93 37.41 -21.77
C TYR A 12 -3.33 36.75 -20.45
N CYS A 13 -3.17 37.47 -19.35
CA CYS A 13 -3.42 36.94 -18.01
C CYS A 13 -4.29 37.88 -17.13
N PRO A 14 -5.54 38.19 -17.53
CA PRO A 14 -6.39 39.12 -16.80
C PRO A 14 -6.84 38.61 -15.43
N TYR A 15 -6.81 37.29 -15.17
CA TYR A 15 -7.31 36.70 -13.92
C TYR A 15 -6.18 36.58 -12.89
N SER A 16 -5.09 35.88 -13.20
CA SER A 16 -3.99 35.68 -12.23
C SER A 16 -3.02 36.86 -12.15
N LYS A 17 -2.96 37.68 -13.22
CA LYS A 17 -1.91 38.70 -13.45
C LYS A 17 -0.49 38.12 -13.52
N PHE A 18 -0.36 36.80 -13.62
CA PHE A 18 0.92 36.11 -13.64
C PHE A 18 1.42 35.92 -15.07
N LYS A 19 2.42 36.71 -15.46
CA LYS A 19 3.01 36.66 -16.81
C LYS A 19 4.12 35.62 -16.88
N VAL A 20 4.01 34.71 -17.85
CA VAL A 20 5.01 33.70 -18.18
C VAL A 20 5.33 33.76 -19.67
N GLY A 21 6.61 33.70 -20.01
CA GLY A 21 7.09 33.56 -21.38
C GLY A 21 7.97 32.34 -21.54
N ALA A 22 7.96 31.72 -22.71
CA ALA A 22 8.78 30.57 -23.05
C ALA A 22 9.45 30.76 -24.40
N ALA A 23 10.61 30.15 -24.59
CA ALA A 23 11.31 30.12 -25.86
C ALA A 23 12.00 28.77 -26.07
N LEU A 24 11.94 28.26 -27.29
CA LEU A 24 12.61 27.05 -27.76
C LEU A 24 13.62 27.42 -28.84
N ARG A 25 14.83 26.86 -28.79
CA ARG A 25 15.81 26.98 -29.85
C ARG A 25 15.85 25.67 -30.64
N THR A 26 15.55 25.71 -31.93
CA THR A 26 15.63 24.55 -32.82
C THR A 26 17.07 24.20 -33.15
N ILE A 27 17.29 23.00 -33.68
CA ILE A 27 18.61 22.57 -34.21
C ILE A 27 19.14 23.50 -35.30
N ASP A 28 18.25 24.11 -36.09
CA ASP A 28 18.60 25.05 -37.16
C ASP A 28 18.87 26.48 -36.63
N GLY A 29 18.77 26.68 -35.31
CA GLY A 29 19.05 27.93 -34.63
C GLY A 29 17.87 28.91 -34.55
N GLU A 30 16.70 28.55 -35.07
CA GLU A 30 15.49 29.36 -34.97
C GLU A 30 14.95 29.40 -33.54
N ILE A 31 14.40 30.54 -33.12
CA ILE A 31 13.79 30.71 -31.81
C ILE A 31 12.27 30.82 -31.94
N ILE A 32 11.57 29.91 -31.27
CA ILE A 32 10.10 29.86 -31.23
C ILE A 32 9.64 30.23 -29.84
N THR A 33 8.83 31.28 -29.75
CA THR A 33 8.36 31.84 -28.49
C THR A 33 6.89 31.53 -28.21
N GLY A 34 6.53 31.55 -26.93
CA GLY A 34 5.16 31.42 -26.43
C GLY A 34 4.97 32.22 -25.14
N CYS A 35 3.72 32.54 -24.82
CA CYS A 35 3.31 33.15 -23.56
C CYS A 35 2.03 32.48 -23.06
N ASN A 36 1.72 32.64 -21.78
CA ASN A 36 0.47 32.10 -21.24
C ASN A 36 -0.74 32.91 -21.71
N VAL A 37 -1.82 32.19 -22.04
CA VAL A 37 -3.10 32.75 -22.44
C VAL A 37 -4.18 32.15 -21.54
N GLU A 38 -4.76 32.98 -20.70
CA GLU A 38 -5.85 32.60 -19.81
C GLU A 38 -7.20 32.67 -20.50
N ASN A 39 -8.15 31.93 -19.94
CA ASN A 39 -9.54 31.90 -20.39
C ASN A 39 -10.44 31.93 -19.16
N CYS A 40 -11.69 32.40 -19.30
CA CYS A 40 -12.67 32.35 -18.21
C CYS A 40 -12.93 30.91 -17.74
N SER A 41 -12.85 29.94 -18.65
CA SER A 41 -12.79 28.52 -18.31
C SER A 41 -11.35 28.09 -18.11
N TYR A 42 -10.98 27.79 -16.86
CA TYR A 42 -9.61 27.46 -16.47
C TYR A 42 -9.01 26.30 -17.28
N GLY A 43 -9.83 25.29 -17.62
CA GLY A 43 -9.39 24.13 -18.41
C GLY A 43 -8.98 24.47 -19.85
N LEU A 44 -9.38 25.65 -20.37
CA LEU A 44 -9.00 26.14 -21.70
C LEU A 44 -7.75 27.03 -21.70
N ALA A 45 -7.18 27.33 -20.52
CA ALA A 45 -5.97 28.12 -20.43
C ALA A 45 -4.76 27.32 -20.94
N ILE A 46 -3.86 28.00 -21.66
CA ILE A 46 -2.63 27.42 -22.18
C ILE A 46 -1.41 28.13 -21.59
N CYS A 47 -0.45 27.34 -21.11
CA CYS A 47 0.79 27.82 -20.52
C CYS A 47 1.79 28.23 -21.62
N ALA A 48 2.76 29.07 -21.28
CA ALA A 48 3.71 29.62 -22.23
C ALA A 48 4.51 28.54 -22.99
N GLU A 49 4.91 27.49 -22.27
CA GLU A 49 5.69 26.36 -22.76
C GLU A 49 4.91 25.56 -23.79
N ARG A 50 3.65 25.23 -23.49
CA ARG A 50 2.74 24.56 -24.43
C ARG A 50 2.44 25.45 -25.64
N THR A 51 2.28 26.76 -25.46
CA THR A 51 2.12 27.70 -26.59
C THR A 51 3.32 27.62 -27.54
N ALA A 52 4.55 27.65 -27.01
CA ALA A 52 5.77 27.56 -27.82
C ALA A 52 5.93 26.18 -28.49
N LEU A 53 5.72 25.09 -27.74
CA LEU A 53 5.87 23.72 -28.23
C LEU A 53 4.83 23.37 -29.28
N VAL A 54 3.55 23.69 -29.06
CA VAL A 54 2.49 23.43 -30.05
C VAL A 54 2.76 24.21 -31.34
N LYS A 55 3.21 25.48 -31.23
CA LYS A 55 3.60 26.28 -32.40
C LYS A 55 4.77 25.64 -33.16
N ALA A 56 5.79 25.13 -32.46
CA ALA A 56 6.93 24.48 -33.08
C ALA A 56 6.56 23.16 -33.76
N VAL A 57 5.89 22.27 -33.01
CA VAL A 57 5.54 20.92 -33.45
C VAL A 57 4.55 20.96 -34.62
N SER A 58 3.57 21.88 -34.61
CA SER A 58 2.64 22.08 -35.72
C SER A 58 3.31 22.58 -37.01
N GLN A 59 4.52 23.12 -36.92
CA GLN A 59 5.37 23.51 -38.05
C GLN A 59 6.44 22.46 -38.37
N ASN A 60 6.26 21.21 -37.91
CA ASN A 60 7.21 20.09 -38.07
C ASN A 60 8.60 20.32 -37.46
N LYS A 61 8.75 21.27 -36.52
CA LYS A 61 9.99 21.47 -35.77
C LYS A 61 9.89 20.71 -34.45
N ARG A 62 10.54 19.54 -34.39
CA ARG A 62 10.44 18.60 -33.26
C ARG A 62 11.76 18.34 -32.54
N HIS A 63 12.86 18.95 -33.00
CA HIS A 63 14.18 18.80 -32.42
C HIS A 63 14.71 20.15 -31.95
N PHE A 64 15.10 20.21 -30.69
CA PHE A 64 15.50 21.43 -30.01
C PHE A 64 16.85 21.24 -29.31
N VAL A 65 17.57 22.33 -29.11
CA VAL A 65 18.88 22.34 -28.42
C VAL A 65 18.83 23.00 -27.05
N ALA A 66 17.81 23.82 -26.78
CA ALA A 66 17.61 24.49 -25.50
C ALA A 66 16.19 25.07 -25.39
N ALA A 67 15.69 25.17 -24.16
CA ALA A 67 14.44 25.87 -23.85
C ALA A 67 14.67 26.87 -22.71
N ALA A 68 13.84 27.91 -22.64
CA ALA A 68 13.81 28.82 -21.51
C ALA A 68 12.37 29.13 -21.10
N VAL A 69 12.12 29.18 -19.80
CA VAL A 69 10.84 29.60 -19.19
C VAL A 69 11.13 30.79 -18.28
N CYS A 70 10.43 31.90 -18.51
CA CYS A 70 10.64 33.16 -17.80
C CYS A 70 9.37 33.57 -17.07
N ALA A 71 9.46 33.73 -15.76
CA ALA A 71 8.38 34.27 -14.93
C ALA A 71 8.98 35.03 -13.73
N GLU A 72 8.13 35.79 -13.04
CA GLU A 72 8.52 36.62 -11.91
C GLU A 72 7.75 36.18 -10.66
N MET A 73 8.46 35.71 -9.64
CA MET A 73 7.86 35.28 -8.38
C MET A 73 8.86 35.46 -7.24
N GLY A 74 9.04 36.71 -6.81
CA GLY A 74 10.02 37.09 -5.79
C GLY A 74 11.40 36.46 -6.07
N ASP A 75 12.01 35.88 -5.05
CA ASP A 75 13.34 35.26 -5.12
C ASP A 75 13.31 33.79 -5.56
N THR A 76 12.20 33.29 -6.13
CA THR A 76 12.07 31.89 -6.57
C THR A 76 12.16 31.74 -8.10
N PHE A 77 12.60 30.57 -8.55
CA PHE A 77 12.53 30.19 -9.97
C PHE A 77 11.26 29.38 -10.21
N VAL A 78 10.45 29.83 -11.15
CA VAL A 78 9.17 29.20 -11.46
C VAL A 78 9.39 28.12 -12.51
N GLY A 79 9.02 26.89 -12.17
CA GLY A 79 9.06 25.75 -13.10
C GLY A 79 7.75 25.55 -13.87
N PRO A 80 7.77 24.77 -14.96
CA PRO A 80 6.58 24.40 -15.70
C PRO A 80 5.56 23.63 -14.86
N CYS A 81 4.28 23.73 -15.20
CA CYS A 81 3.22 22.92 -14.60
C CYS A 81 3.29 21.46 -15.06
N GLY A 82 2.52 20.56 -14.40
CA GLY A 82 2.50 19.12 -14.72
C GLY A 82 2.29 18.81 -16.20
N ALA A 83 1.31 19.45 -16.86
CA ALA A 83 1.07 19.24 -18.29
C ALA A 83 2.23 19.70 -19.17
N CYS A 84 2.93 20.79 -18.81
CA CYS A 84 4.08 21.28 -19.57
C CYS A 84 5.32 20.40 -19.37
N ARG A 85 5.50 19.81 -18.17
CA ARG A 85 6.54 18.83 -17.89
C ARG A 85 6.41 17.62 -18.82
N GLN A 86 5.20 17.10 -19.03
CA GLN A 86 4.94 16.01 -19.97
C GLN A 86 5.30 16.38 -21.42
N PHE A 87 4.97 17.60 -21.85
CA PHE A 87 5.36 18.10 -23.18
C PHE A 87 6.88 18.22 -23.35
N PHE A 88 7.61 18.63 -22.30
CA PHE A 88 9.07 18.67 -22.34
C PHE A 88 9.69 17.27 -22.40
N VAL A 89 9.14 16.29 -21.69
CA VAL A 89 9.59 14.89 -21.80
C VAL A 89 9.43 14.36 -23.21
N GLU A 90 8.30 14.64 -23.85
CA GLU A 90 8.02 14.15 -25.22
C GLU A 90 8.92 14.78 -26.29
N PHE A 91 9.20 16.09 -26.20
CA PHE A 91 9.82 16.84 -27.30
C PHE A 91 11.20 17.43 -27.01
N CYS A 92 11.63 17.46 -25.75
CA CYS A 92 12.84 18.16 -25.30
C CYS A 92 13.73 17.24 -24.44
N GLU A 93 13.84 15.97 -24.83
CA GLU A 93 14.71 15.00 -24.18
C GLU A 93 16.19 15.42 -24.31
N ASN A 94 16.98 15.22 -23.25
CA ASN A 94 18.44 15.42 -23.25
C ASN A 94 18.93 16.83 -23.66
N MET A 95 18.19 17.88 -23.31
CA MET A 95 18.61 19.27 -23.54
C MET A 95 18.40 20.17 -22.31
N PRO A 96 19.20 21.24 -22.17
CA PRO A 96 19.08 22.17 -21.06
C PRO A 96 17.80 23.00 -21.17
N ILE A 97 17.11 23.13 -20.03
CA ILE A 97 15.94 23.97 -19.82
C ILE A 97 16.33 25.03 -18.79
N PHE A 98 16.22 26.30 -19.16
CA PHE A 98 16.60 27.43 -18.32
C PHE A 98 15.36 28.05 -17.68
N LEU A 99 15.24 27.97 -16.36
CA LEU A 99 14.26 28.71 -15.59
C LEU A 99 14.86 30.07 -15.27
N CYS A 100 14.39 31.15 -15.91
CA CYS A 100 14.96 32.48 -15.77
C CYS A 100 13.99 33.50 -15.16
N ARG A 101 14.54 34.50 -14.49
CA ARG A 101 13.80 35.68 -14.03
C ARG A 101 13.90 36.83 -15.05
N PRO A 102 13.09 37.89 -14.92
CA PRO A 102 13.16 39.04 -15.83
C PRO A 102 14.53 39.75 -15.85
N ASP A 103 15.29 39.68 -14.76
CA ASP A 103 16.66 40.20 -14.64
C ASP A 103 17.72 39.32 -15.33
N LEU A 104 17.30 38.21 -15.95
CA LEU A 104 18.12 37.19 -16.62
C LEU A 104 18.97 36.33 -15.67
N THR A 105 18.77 36.42 -14.35
CA THR A 105 19.24 35.36 -13.44
C THR A 105 18.51 34.06 -13.80
N TYR A 106 19.22 32.92 -13.72
CA TYR A 106 18.67 31.64 -14.16
C TYR A 106 19.12 30.46 -13.31
N LYS A 107 18.30 29.41 -13.34
CA LYS A 107 18.62 28.05 -12.89
C LYS A 107 18.51 27.11 -14.09
N GLU A 108 19.54 26.30 -14.29
CA GLU A 108 19.55 25.25 -15.31
C GLU A 108 18.90 23.97 -14.76
N THR A 109 18.11 23.30 -15.59
CA THR A 109 17.46 22.00 -15.34
C THR A 109 17.27 21.25 -16.66
N ASN A 110 16.63 20.09 -16.66
CA ASN A 110 16.32 19.28 -17.84
C ASN A 110 14.95 18.61 -17.69
N SER A 111 14.49 17.88 -18.71
CA SER A 111 13.18 17.20 -18.70
C SER A 111 13.01 16.25 -17.51
N ASP A 112 14.08 15.55 -17.11
CA ASP A 112 14.02 14.49 -16.10
C ASP A 112 13.94 15.08 -14.69
N ALA A 113 14.77 16.09 -14.40
CA ALA A 113 14.74 16.85 -13.14
C ALA A 113 13.48 17.72 -13.00
N LEU A 114 12.72 17.88 -14.09
CA LEU A 114 11.42 18.54 -14.10
C LEU A 114 10.26 17.58 -13.87
N LEU A 115 10.44 16.26 -13.81
CA LEU A 115 9.40 15.40 -13.27
C LEU A 115 9.48 15.43 -11.73
N PRO A 116 8.35 15.38 -11.01
CA PRO A 116 8.44 15.04 -9.59
C PRO A 116 9.15 13.68 -9.48
N ASP A 117 10.01 13.52 -8.48
CA ASP A 117 10.50 12.19 -8.10
C ASP A 117 9.28 11.25 -8.02
N MET A 118 9.41 10.05 -8.61
CA MET A 118 8.36 9.03 -8.51
C MET A 118 7.92 8.93 -7.06
N SER A 119 6.62 9.10 -6.81
CA SER A 119 6.13 8.97 -5.44
C SER A 119 6.38 7.54 -4.96
N TYR A 120 6.45 7.32 -3.64
CA TYR A 120 6.62 5.98 -3.09
C TYR A 120 5.53 5.01 -3.54
N TYR A 121 4.32 5.53 -3.81
CA TYR A 121 3.23 4.76 -4.40
C TYR A 121 3.54 4.33 -5.84
N ASP A 122 4.11 5.23 -6.65
CA ASP A 122 4.53 4.92 -8.02
C ASP A 122 5.71 3.93 -8.03
N VAL A 123 6.65 4.08 -7.09
CA VAL A 123 7.79 3.16 -6.90
C VAL A 123 7.31 1.74 -6.60
N LEU A 124 6.25 1.60 -5.79
CA LEU A 124 5.65 0.29 -5.48
C LEU A 124 4.59 -0.16 -6.51
N GLY A 125 4.21 0.70 -7.46
CA GLY A 125 3.18 0.41 -8.45
C GLY A 125 1.77 0.25 -7.86
N ILE A 126 1.45 1.01 -6.81
CA ILE A 126 0.18 0.95 -6.07
C ILE A 126 -0.52 2.30 -6.03
N ARG A 127 -1.78 2.31 -5.58
CA ARG A 127 -2.55 3.54 -5.41
C ARG A 127 -2.35 4.14 -4.02
N ARG A 128 -2.67 5.42 -3.87
CA ARG A 128 -2.58 6.13 -2.57
C ARG A 128 -3.56 5.61 -1.52
N ASP A 129 -4.69 5.05 -1.96
CA ASP A 129 -5.74 4.46 -1.13
C ASP A 129 -5.50 2.97 -0.79
N SER A 130 -4.35 2.41 -1.18
CA SER A 130 -4.03 1.00 -0.93
C SER A 130 -3.90 0.64 0.55
N THR A 131 -4.34 -0.56 0.90
CA THR A 131 -4.25 -1.09 2.27
C THR A 131 -2.83 -1.54 2.62
N ASP A 132 -2.53 -1.73 3.89
CA ASP A 132 -1.20 -2.18 4.33
C ASP A 132 -0.84 -3.56 3.78
N GLN A 133 -1.84 -4.45 3.64
CA GLN A 133 -1.66 -5.76 3.02
C GLN A 133 -1.34 -5.64 1.52
N GLU A 134 -2.01 -4.74 0.79
CA GLU A 134 -1.69 -4.47 -0.61
C GLU A 134 -0.27 -3.90 -0.78
N ILE A 135 0.14 -2.99 0.12
CA ILE A 135 1.50 -2.44 0.16
C ILE A 135 2.52 -3.57 0.36
N ARG A 136 2.31 -4.46 1.33
CA ARG A 136 3.20 -5.61 1.60
C ARG A 136 3.25 -6.58 0.43
N ARG A 137 2.11 -6.93 -0.17
CA ARG A 137 2.02 -7.81 -1.37
C ARG A 137 2.79 -7.20 -2.55
N ALA A 138 2.59 -5.91 -2.84
CA ALA A 138 3.29 -5.21 -3.90
C ALA A 138 4.80 -5.18 -3.67
N PHE A 139 5.23 -4.83 -2.44
CA PHE A 139 6.62 -4.84 -2.05
C PHE A 139 7.24 -6.24 -2.16
N LYS A 140 6.57 -7.31 -1.67
CA LYS A 140 7.05 -8.70 -1.77
C LYS A 140 7.29 -9.09 -3.23
N LYS A 141 6.32 -8.80 -4.11
CA LYS A 141 6.42 -9.08 -5.54
C LYS A 141 7.62 -8.37 -6.17
N LEU A 142 7.79 -7.08 -5.91
CA LEU A 142 8.91 -6.30 -6.43
C LEU A 142 10.24 -6.76 -5.82
N ALA A 143 10.28 -7.06 -4.52
CA ALA A 143 11.47 -7.53 -3.84
C ALA A 143 11.97 -8.85 -4.45
N LEU A 144 11.08 -9.78 -4.79
CA LEU A 144 11.46 -11.03 -5.45
C LEU A 144 12.02 -10.85 -6.86
N MET A 145 11.53 -9.85 -7.60
CA MET A 145 11.97 -9.56 -8.97
C MET A 145 13.25 -8.72 -9.01
N LEU A 146 13.36 -7.70 -8.15
CA LEU A 146 14.39 -6.67 -8.19
C LEU A 146 15.54 -6.91 -7.22
N HIS A 147 15.51 -7.99 -6.43
CA HIS A 147 16.57 -8.26 -5.46
C HIS A 147 17.96 -8.29 -6.12
N PRO A 148 18.99 -7.66 -5.51
CA PRO A 148 20.34 -7.64 -6.06
C PRO A 148 20.93 -9.04 -6.31
N ASP A 149 20.63 -10.02 -5.45
CA ASP A 149 21.05 -11.43 -5.63
C ASP A 149 20.61 -12.05 -6.97
N LYS A 150 19.45 -11.63 -7.51
CA LYS A 150 18.90 -12.12 -8.78
C LYS A 150 19.30 -11.22 -9.97
N ASN A 151 19.76 -10.00 -9.70
CA ASN A 151 20.06 -8.97 -10.70
C ASN A 151 21.53 -8.54 -10.65
N LYS A 152 22.45 -9.50 -10.51
CA LYS A 152 23.90 -9.23 -10.38
C LYS A 152 24.54 -8.51 -11.58
N ASN A 153 23.86 -8.51 -12.72
CA ASN A 153 24.35 -7.89 -13.96
C ASN A 153 23.92 -6.43 -14.11
N ASP A 154 22.98 -5.93 -13.30
CA ASP A 154 22.55 -4.53 -13.31
C ASP A 154 23.33 -3.76 -12.22
N PRO A 155 24.22 -2.82 -12.59
CA PRO A 155 25.00 -2.04 -11.63
C PRO A 155 24.13 -1.14 -10.74
N GLU A 156 22.89 -0.84 -11.14
CA GLU A 156 21.94 -0.02 -10.39
C GLU A 156 20.94 -0.85 -9.57
N ALA A 157 21.01 -2.19 -9.62
CA ALA A 157 20.04 -3.06 -8.94
C ALA A 157 19.95 -2.77 -7.43
N GLN A 158 21.09 -2.49 -6.80
CA GLN A 158 21.14 -2.16 -5.38
C GLN A 158 20.43 -0.84 -5.08
N ASP A 159 20.67 0.22 -5.86
CA ASP A 159 20.06 1.53 -5.65
C ASP A 159 18.55 1.49 -5.90
N LYS A 160 18.12 0.77 -6.95
CA LYS A 160 16.70 0.52 -7.24
C LYS A 160 16.02 -0.20 -6.10
N PHE A 161 16.66 -1.25 -5.56
CA PHE A 161 16.13 -2.00 -4.43
C PHE A 161 16.05 -1.16 -3.16
N LEU A 162 17.06 -0.34 -2.88
CA LEU A 162 17.07 0.56 -1.73
C LEU A 162 15.97 1.61 -1.81
N LYS A 163 15.75 2.21 -2.99
CA LYS A 163 14.66 3.18 -3.20
C LYS A 163 13.29 2.53 -2.99
N MET A 164 13.09 1.33 -3.54
CA MET A 164 11.86 0.53 -3.31
C MET A 164 11.66 0.18 -1.84
N LYS A 165 12.72 -0.23 -1.14
CA LYS A 165 12.67 -0.54 0.29
C LYS A 165 12.31 0.70 1.12
N GLN A 166 12.92 1.85 0.81
CA GLN A 166 12.60 3.10 1.48
C GLN A 166 11.13 3.48 1.31
N ALA A 167 10.59 3.33 0.10
CA ALA A 167 9.17 3.52 -0.17
C ALA A 167 8.30 2.62 0.72
N TYR A 168 8.62 1.33 0.81
CA TYR A 168 7.91 0.39 1.67
C TYR A 168 8.00 0.74 3.16
N GLU A 169 9.19 1.06 3.68
CA GLU A 169 9.39 1.38 5.10
C GLU A 169 8.62 2.63 5.55
N VAL A 170 8.43 3.59 4.64
CA VAL A 170 7.62 4.79 4.91
C VAL A 170 6.13 4.48 4.79
N LEU A 171 5.72 3.76 3.73
CA LEU A 171 4.30 3.51 3.48
C LEU A 171 3.67 2.48 4.42
N LYS A 172 4.47 1.56 5.00
CA LYS A 172 3.97 0.58 5.97
C LYS A 172 3.68 1.18 7.35
N ASP A 173 4.32 2.30 7.70
CA ASP A 173 4.17 2.95 8.99
C ASP A 173 3.12 4.05 8.85
N THR A 174 2.03 3.94 9.61
CA THR A 174 0.87 4.83 9.50
C THR A 174 1.23 6.31 9.74
N ASP A 175 2.16 6.59 10.66
CA ASP A 175 2.58 7.95 10.98
C ASP A 175 3.50 8.52 9.90
N LEU A 176 4.45 7.73 9.42
CA LEU A 176 5.34 8.12 8.33
C LEU A 176 4.60 8.28 7.01
N ARG A 177 3.68 7.38 6.67
CA ARG A 177 2.79 7.47 5.51
C ARG A 177 1.98 8.76 5.54
N ARG A 178 1.36 9.08 6.68
CA ARG A 178 0.62 10.35 6.85
C ARG A 178 1.51 11.58 6.67
N LYS A 179 2.73 11.59 7.23
CA LYS A 179 3.69 12.68 7.02
C LYS A 179 4.08 12.81 5.55
N TYR A 180 4.35 11.68 4.89
CA TYR A 180 4.68 11.63 3.47
C TYR A 180 3.52 12.14 2.60
N ASP A 181 2.28 11.77 2.91
CA ASP A 181 1.12 12.23 2.15
C ASP A 181 0.91 13.74 2.24
N LEU A 182 1.22 14.34 3.40
CA LEU A 182 1.08 15.78 3.65
C LEU A 182 2.23 16.61 3.07
N TYR A 183 3.46 16.12 3.15
CA TYR A 183 4.66 16.92 2.97
C TYR A 183 5.68 16.33 1.98
N GLY A 184 5.37 15.19 1.37
CA GLY A 184 6.30 14.44 0.51
C GLY A 184 7.54 13.95 1.27
N GLU A 185 8.63 13.73 0.54
CA GLU A 185 9.90 13.30 1.15
C GLU A 185 10.52 14.37 2.07
N GLU A 186 10.21 15.65 1.87
CA GLU A 186 10.73 16.75 2.68
C GLU A 186 10.24 16.73 4.14
N GLY A 187 9.04 16.16 4.37
CA GLY A 187 8.49 16.02 5.73
C GLY A 187 8.93 14.77 6.47
N LEU A 188 9.76 13.93 5.86
CA LEU A 188 10.34 12.78 6.50
C LEU A 188 11.64 13.20 7.20
N ASP A 189 11.77 12.85 8.47
CA ASP A 189 13.05 13.02 9.17
C ASP A 189 14.13 12.28 8.38
N LYS A 190 15.32 12.89 8.22
CA LYS A 190 16.51 12.23 7.66
C LYS A 190 17.00 11.14 8.60
N ARG A 191 16.21 10.08 8.80
CA ARG A 191 16.65 8.86 9.46
C ARG A 191 17.75 8.25 8.59
N PRO A 192 18.79 7.65 9.19
CA PRO A 192 19.73 6.88 8.40
C PRO A 192 18.94 5.79 7.70
N SER A 193 18.90 5.82 6.36
CA SER A 193 18.43 4.71 5.56
C SER A 193 19.20 3.48 6.03
N ASN A 194 18.53 2.56 6.71
CA ASN A 194 19.15 1.30 7.04
C ASN A 194 19.27 0.52 5.72
N ASN A 195 20.45 0.59 5.12
CA ASN A 195 20.75 -0.08 3.86
C ASN A 195 20.72 -1.61 3.97
N ASN A 196 20.55 -2.17 5.18
CA ASN A 196 20.41 -3.61 5.36
C ASN A 196 19.03 -4.07 4.91
N TYR A 197 18.97 -4.78 3.79
CA TYR A 197 17.82 -5.59 3.41
C TYR A 197 18.08 -7.07 3.72
N HIS A 198 17.00 -7.84 3.86
CA HIS A 198 17.13 -9.29 4.04
C HIS A 198 17.52 -9.98 2.73
N SER A 199 17.92 -11.25 2.79
CA SER A 199 18.24 -12.04 1.60
C SER A 199 16.99 -12.30 0.74
N TRP A 200 17.20 -12.65 -0.53
CA TRP A 200 16.08 -13.01 -1.42
C TRP A 200 15.20 -14.13 -0.84
N SER A 201 15.82 -15.14 -0.23
CA SER A 201 15.09 -16.26 0.39
C SER A 201 14.20 -15.84 1.56
N TYR A 202 14.53 -14.76 2.26
CA TYR A 202 13.67 -14.23 3.32
C TYR A 202 12.39 -13.65 2.72
N TYR A 203 12.49 -12.86 1.66
CA TYR A 203 11.30 -12.30 1.00
C TYR A 203 10.43 -13.39 0.35
N GLU A 204 11.04 -14.48 -0.11
CA GLU A 204 10.32 -15.61 -0.69
C GLU A 204 9.56 -16.42 0.36
N LYS A 205 10.20 -16.71 1.51
CA LYS A 205 9.68 -17.72 2.45
C LYS A 205 9.16 -17.15 3.76
N SER A 206 9.66 -16.01 4.20
CA SER A 206 9.44 -15.47 5.55
C SER A 206 8.69 -14.15 5.59
N PHE A 207 8.77 -13.35 4.53
CA PHE A 207 8.07 -12.07 4.45
C PHE A 207 6.60 -12.26 4.08
N GLY A 208 5.70 -11.61 4.84
CA GLY A 208 4.26 -11.68 4.59
C GLY A 208 3.74 -13.11 4.65
N LEU A 209 4.05 -13.83 5.73
CA LEU A 209 3.78 -15.27 5.86
C LEU A 209 2.31 -15.62 5.59
N TYR A 210 1.38 -14.76 6.00
CA TYR A 210 -0.06 -14.94 5.77
C TYR A 210 -0.68 -13.87 4.88
N ASP A 211 0.13 -13.04 4.21
CA ASP A 211 -0.41 -11.94 3.41
C ASP A 211 -1.20 -12.45 2.19
N ASP A 212 -0.95 -13.67 1.70
CA ASP A 212 -1.62 -14.26 0.54
C ASP A 212 -2.82 -15.16 0.93
N ASP A 213 -3.12 -15.29 2.24
CA ASP A 213 -4.15 -16.17 2.78
C ASP A 213 -5.38 -15.34 3.21
N GLU A 214 -6.49 -15.44 2.47
CA GLU A 214 -7.66 -14.56 2.66
C GLU A 214 -8.36 -14.79 4.01
N GLU A 215 -8.38 -16.04 4.47
CA GLU A 215 -9.03 -16.45 5.73
C GLU A 215 -8.18 -16.16 6.98
N VAL A 216 -6.93 -15.70 6.80
CA VAL A 216 -6.05 -15.33 7.92
C VAL A 216 -5.87 -13.82 7.99
N VAL A 217 -6.50 -13.20 8.98
CA VAL A 217 -6.39 -11.75 9.18
C VAL A 217 -5.05 -11.41 9.84
N VAL A 218 -4.19 -10.69 9.11
CA VAL A 218 -2.94 -10.16 9.67
C VAL A 218 -3.23 -8.94 10.52
N LEU A 219 -3.09 -9.08 11.84
CA LEU A 219 -3.43 -8.06 12.82
C LEU A 219 -2.24 -7.12 13.09
N THR A 220 -2.50 -5.82 13.07
CA THR A 220 -1.54 -4.75 13.33
C THR A 220 -1.77 -4.14 14.72
N SER A 221 -0.84 -3.29 15.19
CA SER A 221 -1.03 -2.57 16.46
C SER A 221 -2.23 -1.61 16.43
N ALA A 222 -2.66 -1.16 15.25
CA ALA A 222 -3.83 -0.31 15.10
C ALA A 222 -5.15 -1.08 15.29
N ASP A 223 -5.21 -2.30 14.74
CA ASP A 223 -6.48 -3.02 14.61
C ASP A 223 -6.68 -4.08 15.69
N PHE A 224 -5.62 -4.59 16.31
CA PHE A 224 -5.69 -5.73 17.24
C PHE A 224 -6.66 -5.49 18.39
N PHE A 225 -6.55 -4.36 19.09
CA PHE A 225 -7.38 -4.09 20.26
C PHE A 225 -8.87 -3.95 19.91
N GLN A 226 -9.16 -3.25 18.82
CA GLN A 226 -10.54 -3.07 18.38
C GLN A 226 -11.13 -4.38 17.84
N SER A 227 -10.35 -5.11 17.05
CA SER A 227 -10.83 -6.30 16.34
C SER A 227 -10.93 -7.52 17.24
N VAL A 228 -10.00 -7.72 18.19
CA VAL A 228 -9.90 -8.96 18.98
C VAL A 228 -10.42 -8.80 20.39
N THR A 229 -10.13 -7.67 21.05
CA THR A 229 -10.45 -7.50 22.48
C THR A 229 -11.72 -6.68 22.74
N SER A 230 -12.19 -5.92 21.75
CA SER A 230 -13.40 -5.09 21.88
C SER A 230 -14.57 -5.61 21.03
N SER A 231 -14.39 -6.69 20.28
CA SER A 231 -15.44 -7.33 19.49
C SER A 231 -16.16 -8.42 20.29
N ASP A 232 -17.40 -8.71 19.91
CA ASP A 232 -18.11 -9.91 20.36
C ASP A 232 -17.69 -11.18 19.57
N ASP A 233 -16.90 -11.01 18.50
CA ASP A 233 -16.36 -12.11 17.70
C ASP A 233 -15.38 -12.98 18.52
N TYR A 234 -15.44 -14.29 18.31
CA TYR A 234 -14.41 -15.21 18.79
C TYR A 234 -13.19 -15.17 17.88
N TRP A 235 -12.01 -15.08 18.48
CA TRP A 235 -10.75 -15.02 17.74
C TRP A 235 -9.78 -16.09 18.18
N PHE A 236 -9.13 -16.73 17.21
CA PHE A 236 -7.95 -17.54 17.48
C PHE A 236 -6.74 -16.94 16.78
N VAL A 237 -5.75 -16.50 17.57
CA VAL A 237 -4.64 -15.68 17.06
C VAL A 237 -3.31 -16.41 17.20
N ASN A 238 -2.56 -16.47 16.09
CA ASN A 238 -1.20 -17.00 16.03
C ASN A 238 -0.16 -15.88 16.15
N PHE A 239 0.55 -15.85 17.28
CA PHE A 239 1.69 -14.97 17.52
C PHE A 239 2.98 -15.64 17.02
N TYR A 240 3.55 -15.10 15.94
CA TYR A 240 4.68 -15.72 15.24
C TYR A 240 5.85 -14.76 15.04
N SER A 241 6.98 -15.31 14.56
CA SER A 241 8.13 -14.54 14.09
C SER A 241 8.60 -15.06 12.72
N PRO A 242 8.96 -14.18 11.76
CA PRO A 242 9.37 -14.58 10.40
C PRO A 242 10.57 -15.52 10.33
N GLY A 243 11.51 -15.42 11.30
CA GLY A 243 12.72 -16.24 11.37
C GLY A 243 12.56 -17.56 12.14
N CYS A 244 11.36 -17.89 12.61
CA CYS A 244 11.11 -19.01 13.51
C CYS A 244 10.74 -20.28 12.73
N SER A 245 11.57 -21.32 12.80
CA SER A 245 11.34 -22.60 12.10
C SER A 245 9.99 -23.25 12.45
N HIS A 246 9.64 -23.29 13.74
CA HIS A 246 8.35 -23.83 14.19
C HIS A 246 7.14 -23.05 13.68
N CYS A 247 7.32 -21.75 13.38
CA CYS A 247 6.30 -20.89 12.82
C CYS A 247 6.06 -21.24 11.34
N HIS A 248 7.12 -21.56 10.59
CA HIS A 248 7.01 -22.11 9.24
C HIS A 248 6.36 -23.50 9.23
N THR A 249 6.64 -24.33 10.23
CA THR A 249 6.02 -25.66 10.37
C THR A 249 4.51 -25.58 10.58
N ILE A 250 4.03 -24.65 11.41
CA ILE A 250 2.58 -24.51 11.66
C ILE A 250 1.85 -23.75 10.55
N ALA A 251 2.55 -22.89 9.78
CA ALA A 251 1.90 -22.05 8.76
C ALA A 251 0.95 -22.79 7.79
N PRO A 252 1.30 -23.93 7.16
CA PRO A 252 0.35 -24.66 6.32
C PRO A 252 -0.85 -25.20 7.09
N ILE A 253 -0.65 -25.66 8.33
CA ILE A 253 -1.71 -26.17 9.21
C ILE A 253 -2.66 -25.02 9.60
N TRP A 254 -2.11 -23.85 9.90
CA TRP A 254 -2.86 -22.65 10.27
C TRP A 254 -3.75 -22.15 9.13
N ARG A 255 -3.26 -22.20 7.88
CA ARG A 255 -4.06 -21.89 6.68
C ARG A 255 -5.22 -22.84 6.51
N GLU A 256 -4.96 -24.14 6.57
CA GLU A 256 -6.02 -25.14 6.42
C GLU A 256 -7.06 -25.02 7.53
N PHE A 257 -6.60 -24.81 8.77
CA PHE A 257 -7.46 -24.53 9.91
C PHE A 257 -8.34 -23.29 9.68
N ALA A 258 -7.76 -22.19 9.18
CA ALA A 258 -8.49 -20.96 8.89
C ALA A 258 -9.61 -21.19 7.89
N VAL A 259 -9.34 -21.91 6.79
CA VAL A 259 -10.36 -22.28 5.79
C VAL A 259 -11.47 -23.14 6.41
N ARG A 260 -11.13 -24.11 7.27
CA ARG A 260 -12.15 -24.98 7.91
C ARG A 260 -13.01 -24.26 8.95
N MET A 261 -12.52 -23.17 9.53
CA MET A 261 -13.20 -22.39 10.57
C MET A 261 -13.75 -21.06 10.06
N ASP A 262 -13.67 -20.82 8.76
CA ASP A 262 -14.26 -19.65 8.13
C ASP A 262 -15.76 -19.55 8.43
N GLY A 263 -16.20 -18.34 8.73
CA GLY A 263 -17.54 -18.04 9.25
C GLY A 263 -17.81 -18.46 10.71
N VAL A 264 -17.09 -19.42 11.29
CA VAL A 264 -17.34 -19.89 12.66
C VAL A 264 -16.62 -19.02 13.70
N ILE A 265 -15.34 -18.77 13.46
CA ILE A 265 -14.53 -17.85 14.27
C ILE A 265 -13.62 -17.03 13.35
N ARG A 266 -13.09 -15.93 13.87
CA ARG A 266 -12.06 -15.16 13.16
C ARG A 266 -10.69 -15.76 13.46
N VAL A 267 -9.90 -15.98 12.41
CA VAL A 267 -8.54 -16.51 12.52
C VAL A 267 -7.54 -15.40 12.22
N GLY A 268 -6.67 -15.13 13.19
CA GLY A 268 -5.73 -14.01 13.15
C GLY A 268 -4.27 -14.44 13.20
N ALA A 269 -3.38 -13.59 12.72
CA ALA A 269 -1.94 -13.75 12.87
C ALA A 269 -1.28 -12.42 13.24
N VAL A 270 -0.33 -12.46 14.19
CA VAL A 270 0.45 -11.30 14.63
C VAL A 270 1.93 -11.56 14.42
N ASN A 271 2.58 -10.72 13.63
CA ASN A 271 4.03 -10.72 13.45
C ASN A 271 4.70 -10.00 14.63
N CYS A 272 5.22 -10.75 15.60
CA CYS A 272 5.83 -10.18 16.81
C CYS A 272 7.17 -9.46 16.58
N GLN A 273 7.81 -9.67 15.43
CA GLN A 273 9.02 -8.92 15.08
C GLN A 273 8.67 -7.49 14.66
N GLU A 274 7.47 -7.28 14.12
CA GLU A 274 6.99 -5.98 13.64
C GLU A 274 6.13 -5.29 14.70
N TYR A 275 5.19 -6.01 15.28
CA TYR A 275 4.25 -5.55 16.30
C TYR A 275 4.63 -6.08 17.69
N TRP A 276 5.83 -5.69 18.14
CA TRP A 276 6.43 -6.16 19.38
C TRP A 276 5.62 -5.79 20.63
N ASP A 277 4.90 -4.66 20.57
CA ASP A 277 4.05 -4.12 21.61
C ASP A 277 2.87 -5.05 21.91
N ILE A 278 2.19 -5.55 20.87
CA ILE A 278 1.10 -6.52 21.01
C ILE A 278 1.60 -7.77 21.74
N CYS A 279 2.73 -8.32 21.29
CA CYS A 279 3.26 -9.56 21.83
C CYS A 279 3.78 -9.42 23.26
N THR A 280 4.38 -8.28 23.59
CA THR A 280 4.83 -7.98 24.96
C THR A 280 3.63 -7.84 25.90
N ASN A 281 2.61 -7.08 25.47
CA ASN A 281 1.39 -6.85 26.27
C ASN A 281 0.59 -8.13 26.51
N ASN A 282 0.60 -9.07 25.55
CA ASN A 282 -0.04 -10.39 25.69
C ASN A 282 0.88 -11.45 26.31
N GLY A 283 2.05 -11.07 26.83
CA GLY A 283 2.94 -11.97 27.57
C GLY A 283 3.58 -13.07 26.72
N ILE A 284 3.72 -12.87 25.42
CA ILE A 284 4.28 -13.86 24.48
C ILE A 284 5.79 -14.01 24.72
N ARG A 285 6.23 -15.22 25.08
CA ARG A 285 7.64 -15.53 25.39
C ARG A 285 8.31 -16.50 24.41
N SER A 286 7.52 -17.16 23.56
CA SER A 286 7.99 -18.14 22.58
C SER A 286 7.10 -18.13 21.35
N TYR A 287 7.66 -18.56 20.21
CA TYR A 287 6.96 -18.58 18.93
C TYR A 287 6.93 -20.01 18.36
N PRO A 288 5.82 -20.42 17.71
CA PRO A 288 4.53 -19.74 17.71
C PRO A 288 3.81 -19.92 19.07
N SER A 289 3.03 -18.92 19.46
CA SER A 289 2.08 -18.99 20.59
C SER A 289 0.66 -18.74 20.05
N LEU A 290 -0.29 -19.60 20.42
CA LEU A 290 -1.68 -19.53 19.94
C LEU A 290 -2.59 -19.19 21.12
N ILE A 291 -3.42 -18.16 20.99
CA ILE A 291 -4.30 -17.69 22.07
C ILE A 291 -5.72 -17.50 21.54
N PHE A 292 -6.69 -18.03 22.29
CA PHE A 292 -8.12 -17.90 22.01
C PHE A 292 -8.75 -16.77 22.82
N TYR A 293 -9.48 -15.88 22.14
CA TYR A 293 -10.19 -14.74 22.72
C TYR A 293 -11.71 -14.93 22.61
N PRO A 294 -12.48 -14.41 23.57
CA PRO A 294 -12.07 -13.47 24.63
C PRO A 294 -11.46 -14.13 25.88
N SER A 295 -11.45 -15.47 25.97
CA SER A 295 -11.00 -16.19 27.18
C SER A 295 -9.54 -15.91 27.58
N GLY A 296 -8.68 -15.54 26.63
CA GLY A 296 -7.23 -15.43 26.82
C GLY A 296 -6.54 -16.79 27.00
N GLN A 297 -7.24 -17.90 26.74
CA GLN A 297 -6.70 -19.24 26.91
C GLN A 297 -5.60 -19.52 25.88
N GLN A 298 -4.40 -19.82 26.36
CA GLN A 298 -3.30 -20.25 25.52
C GLN A 298 -3.45 -21.73 25.16
N TYR A 299 -3.28 -22.04 23.89
CA TYR A 299 -3.31 -23.41 23.38
C TYR A 299 -1.92 -24.06 23.45
N SER A 300 -1.88 -25.33 23.86
CA SER A 300 -0.65 -26.10 24.08
C SER A 300 -0.71 -27.54 23.53
N GLY A 301 -1.65 -27.85 22.63
CA GLY A 301 -1.82 -29.17 22.03
C GLY A 301 -0.83 -29.49 20.91
N ASP A 302 -1.16 -30.52 20.12
CA ASP A 302 -0.26 -31.15 19.13
C ASP A 302 -0.13 -30.38 17.81
N ARG A 303 -0.90 -29.30 17.65
CA ARG A 303 -0.90 -28.39 16.48
C ARG A 303 -1.20 -29.10 15.17
N THR A 304 -2.09 -30.09 15.17
CA THR A 304 -2.73 -30.62 13.96
C THR A 304 -4.02 -29.84 13.68
N VAL A 305 -4.53 -29.90 12.45
CA VAL A 305 -5.78 -29.19 12.10
C VAL A 305 -6.92 -29.67 13.00
N GLU A 306 -7.03 -30.99 13.17
CA GLU A 306 -8.06 -31.63 13.98
C GLU A 306 -7.98 -31.22 15.45
N ASP A 307 -6.78 -31.15 16.03
CA ASP A 307 -6.60 -30.77 17.44
C ASP A 307 -6.88 -29.28 17.69
N LEU A 308 -6.49 -28.40 16.77
CA LEU A 308 -6.83 -26.97 16.83
C LEU A 308 -8.35 -26.77 16.75
N GLU A 309 -8.97 -27.50 15.83
CA GLU A 309 -10.40 -27.50 15.64
C GLU A 309 -11.16 -27.99 16.88
N ASP A 310 -10.75 -29.11 17.46
CA ASP A 310 -11.40 -29.69 18.63
C ASP A 310 -11.23 -28.80 19.87
N PHE A 311 -10.06 -28.17 20.03
CA PHE A 311 -9.83 -27.15 21.05
C PHE A 311 -10.84 -26.01 20.95
N ILE A 312 -11.03 -25.44 19.76
CA ILE A 312 -11.95 -24.32 19.56
C ILE A 312 -13.40 -24.74 19.79
N LEU A 313 -13.84 -25.86 19.20
CA LEU A 313 -15.21 -26.35 19.40
C LEU A 313 -15.52 -26.67 20.87
N SER A 314 -14.52 -27.08 21.65
CA SER A 314 -14.68 -27.32 23.08
C SER A 314 -14.75 -26.04 23.93
N ALA A 315 -14.12 -24.96 23.45
CA ALA A 315 -14.06 -23.66 24.14
C ALA A 315 -15.27 -22.77 23.82
N LEU A 316 -15.95 -23.04 22.70
CA LEU A 316 -17.16 -22.33 22.28
C LEU A 316 -18.37 -22.75 23.14
N PRO A 317 -19.38 -21.86 23.32
CA PRO A 317 -20.59 -22.20 24.05
C PRO A 317 -21.29 -23.42 23.45
N ARG A 318 -21.77 -24.33 24.30
CA ARG A 318 -22.57 -25.47 23.84
C ARG A 318 -23.97 -25.01 23.47
N LEU A 319 -24.15 -24.66 22.20
CA LEU A 319 -25.44 -24.26 21.62
C LEU A 319 -26.25 -25.46 21.09
N VAL A 320 -25.64 -26.65 21.00
CA VAL A 320 -26.32 -27.87 20.57
C VAL A 320 -26.90 -28.59 21.79
N ILE A 321 -28.21 -28.71 21.85
CA ILE A 321 -28.94 -29.47 22.86
C ILE A 321 -29.56 -30.73 22.27
N GLN A 322 -29.50 -31.83 23.01
CA GLN A 322 -30.27 -33.03 22.64
C GLN A 322 -31.71 -32.84 23.10
N VAL A 323 -32.63 -32.89 22.14
CA VAL A 323 -34.07 -32.78 22.39
C VAL A 323 -34.69 -34.18 22.40
N ASN A 324 -35.26 -34.55 23.53
CA ASN A 324 -35.93 -35.83 23.76
C ASN A 324 -37.45 -35.71 23.85
N SER A 325 -37.97 -34.50 24.09
CA SER A 325 -39.41 -34.29 24.22
C SER A 325 -39.82 -32.84 23.89
N LYS A 326 -41.12 -32.65 23.59
CA LYS A 326 -41.66 -31.36 23.14
C LYS A 326 -41.62 -30.29 24.23
N GLU A 327 -41.62 -30.69 25.50
CA GLU A 327 -41.62 -29.77 26.65
C GLU A 327 -40.29 -29.00 26.81
N GLN A 328 -39.26 -29.34 26.01
CA GLN A 328 -37.98 -28.62 26.00
C GLN A 328 -38.00 -27.36 25.14
N PHE A 329 -39.07 -27.08 24.41
CA PHE A 329 -39.28 -25.83 23.68
C PHE A 329 -40.18 -24.91 24.52
N SER A 330 -39.77 -23.66 24.74
CA SER A 330 -40.64 -22.68 25.42
C SER A 330 -41.81 -22.32 24.51
N GLU A 331 -43.02 -22.27 25.07
CA GLU A 331 -44.21 -21.77 24.36
C GLU A 331 -44.26 -20.23 24.31
N ASP A 332 -43.35 -19.55 25.03
CA ASP A 332 -43.30 -18.09 25.11
C ASP A 332 -42.63 -17.45 23.87
N GLU A 333 -43.27 -16.37 23.41
CA GLU A 333 -43.13 -15.62 22.15
C GLU A 333 -41.80 -14.87 21.92
N ASP A 334 -40.66 -15.41 22.36
CA ASP A 334 -39.38 -14.91 21.86
C ASP A 334 -39.13 -15.55 20.48
N GLU A 335 -38.78 -14.75 19.46
CA GLU A 335 -38.51 -15.14 18.07
C GLU A 335 -37.27 -16.07 17.90
N THR A 336 -37.14 -17.10 18.73
CA THR A 336 -36.01 -18.03 18.71
C THR A 336 -36.27 -19.11 17.66
N MET A 337 -35.52 -19.04 16.56
CA MET A 337 -35.56 -20.04 15.50
C MET A 337 -34.67 -21.23 15.86
N TYR A 338 -35.23 -22.44 15.83
CA TYR A 338 -34.49 -23.68 16.07
C TYR A 338 -34.19 -24.40 14.75
N LEU A 339 -32.93 -24.77 14.54
CA LEU A 339 -32.56 -25.77 13.53
C LEU A 339 -32.55 -27.16 14.17
N LEU A 340 -33.45 -28.03 13.74
CA LEU A 340 -33.60 -29.38 14.28
C LEU A 340 -33.06 -30.43 13.30
N PHE A 341 -32.21 -31.32 13.80
CA PHE A 341 -31.74 -32.50 13.09
C PHE A 341 -32.43 -33.74 13.66
N PHE A 342 -33.18 -34.45 12.84
CA PHE A 342 -33.82 -35.72 13.21
C PHE A 342 -32.97 -36.86 12.67
N CYS A 343 -32.29 -37.59 13.57
CA CYS A 343 -31.41 -38.71 13.21
C CYS A 343 -31.99 -40.00 13.79
N GLN A 344 -32.05 -41.08 13.01
CA GLN A 344 -32.67 -42.33 13.47
C GLN A 344 -31.77 -43.11 14.44
N ASP A 345 -30.45 -43.09 14.23
CA ASP A 345 -29.44 -43.75 15.06
C ASP A 345 -28.15 -42.91 15.17
N ARG A 346 -27.25 -43.22 16.13
CA ARG A 346 -25.97 -42.50 16.30
C ARG A 346 -24.99 -42.63 15.11
N ASP A 347 -25.14 -43.69 14.33
CA ASP A 347 -24.29 -44.03 13.17
C ASP A 347 -25.02 -43.82 11.83
N ASP A 348 -26.09 -43.02 11.83
CA ASP A 348 -26.84 -42.66 10.62
C ASP A 348 -25.96 -41.78 9.71
N GLU A 349 -25.53 -42.31 8.56
CA GLU A 349 -24.63 -41.62 7.61
C GLU A 349 -25.21 -40.29 7.11
N ASP A 350 -26.53 -40.14 7.14
CA ASP A 350 -27.24 -38.91 6.73
C ASP A 350 -27.35 -37.87 7.86
N CYS A 351 -26.99 -38.23 9.10
CA CYS A 351 -26.98 -37.30 10.23
C CYS A 351 -25.68 -36.48 10.26
N PRO A 352 -25.74 -35.14 10.39
CA PRO A 352 -24.53 -34.33 10.52
C PRO A 352 -23.71 -34.78 11.74
N SER A 353 -22.39 -34.85 11.58
CA SER A 353 -21.50 -35.12 12.71
C SER A 353 -21.67 -34.06 13.81
N ASP A 354 -21.39 -34.40 15.06
CA ASP A 354 -21.50 -33.44 16.17
C ASP A 354 -20.68 -32.17 15.90
N ARG A 355 -19.49 -32.35 15.33
CA ARG A 355 -18.62 -31.29 14.80
C ARG A 355 -19.35 -30.33 13.85
N THR A 356 -20.12 -30.88 12.90
CA THR A 356 -20.91 -30.09 11.94
C THR A 356 -22.06 -29.35 12.63
N LYS A 357 -22.77 -30.03 13.54
CA LYS A 357 -23.87 -29.42 14.31
C LYS A 357 -23.38 -28.23 15.14
N TYR A 358 -22.23 -28.34 15.80
CA TYR A 358 -21.64 -27.24 16.57
C TYR A 358 -21.24 -26.05 15.69
N LYS A 359 -20.62 -26.29 14.53
CA LYS A 359 -20.29 -25.22 13.58
C LYS A 359 -21.55 -24.49 13.09
N MET A 360 -22.61 -25.22 12.75
CA MET A 360 -23.88 -24.64 12.33
C MET A 360 -24.58 -23.85 13.43
N ALA A 361 -24.52 -24.32 14.68
CA ALA A 361 -25.16 -23.64 15.81
C ALA A 361 -24.54 -22.28 16.14
N ILE A 362 -23.32 -21.99 15.67
CA ILE A 362 -22.64 -20.70 15.86
C ILE A 362 -22.90 -19.75 14.68
N LEU A 363 -23.18 -20.30 13.50
CA LEU A 363 -23.46 -19.54 12.29
C LEU A 363 -24.90 -18.99 12.23
N LEU A 364 -25.80 -19.55 13.02
CA LEU A 364 -27.22 -19.21 13.12
C LEU A 364 -27.47 -18.41 14.39
#